data_AF-A0A9X5XF62-F1
#
_entry.id   AF-A0A9X5XF62-F1
#
_cell.length_a   1.000
_cell.length_b   1.000
_cell.length_c   1.000
_cell.angle_alpha   90.00
_cell.angle_beta   90.00
_cell.angle_gamma   90.00
#
_symmetry.space_group_name_H-M   'P 1'
#
loop_
_entity.id
_entity.type
_entity.pdbx_description
1 polymer ?
#
loop_
_entity_poly.entity_id
_entity_poly.type
_entity_poly.pdbx_seq_one_letter_code
_entity_poly.pdbx_strand_id
1 'polypeptide(L)'
;DPLAILATMLAGAAEVPAHERGEVQVFEDRAAAIAAAVALARPGDTVLVAGKGHEQGQDIAGVVRPFDDRQVLREAIQKTQG
;
A
#
# COMPACT_ATOMS: atom_id res chain seq x y z
N ASP A 1 -3.78 -1.78 17.45
CA ASP A 1 -4.70 -2.48 16.53
C ASP A 1 -4.54 -1.88 15.13
N PRO A 2 -4.05 -2.66 14.14
CA PRO A 2 -3.87 -2.19 12.76
C PRO A 2 -5.16 -1.66 12.12
N LEU A 3 -6.31 -2.28 12.41
CA LEU A 3 -7.59 -1.88 11.80
C LEU A 3 -8.05 -0.50 12.27
N ALA A 4 -7.80 -0.15 13.53
CA ALA A 4 -8.12 1.18 14.05
C ALA A 4 -7.32 2.30 13.34
N ILE A 5 -6.06 2.04 12.99
CA ILE A 5 -5.23 3.00 12.24
C ILE A 5 -5.77 3.18 10.83
N LEU A 6 -6.08 2.07 10.14
CA LEU A 6 -6.68 2.11 8.80
C LEU A 6 -8.03 2.83 8.79
N ALA A 7 -8.88 2.59 9.80
CA ALA A 7 -10.16 3.27 9.95
C ALA A 7 -9.98 4.78 10.11
N THR A 8 -8.98 5.21 10.89
CA THR A 8 -8.67 6.63 11.09
C THR A 8 -8.19 7.28 9.79
N MET A 9 -7.31 6.61 9.05
CA MET A 9 -6.85 7.10 7.74
C MET A 9 -7.99 7.21 6.73
N LEU A 10 -8.87 6.21 6.69
CA LEU A 10 -10.04 6.21 5.81
C LEU A 10 -11.01 7.34 6.17
N ALA A 11 -11.23 7.61 7.46
CA ALA A 11 -12.08 8.71 7.91
C ALA A 11 -11.55 10.07 7.39
N GLY A 12 -10.25 10.33 7.56
CA GLY A 12 -9.65 11.58 7.04
C GLY A 12 -9.72 11.68 5.51
N ALA A 13 -9.54 10.56 4.79
CA ALA A 13 -9.74 10.55 3.34
C ALA A 13 -11.21 10.83 2.96
N ALA A 14 -12.17 10.30 3.73
CA ALA A 14 -13.59 10.46 3.48
C ALA A 14 -14.12 11.88 3.73
N GLU A 15 -13.41 12.70 4.51
CA GLU A 15 -13.72 14.12 4.72
C GLU A 15 -13.48 14.97 3.45
N VAL A 16 -12.61 14.53 2.54
CA VAL A 16 -12.39 15.20 1.26
C VAL A 16 -13.66 15.10 0.40
N PRO A 17 -14.18 16.20 -0.17
CA PRO A 17 -15.37 16.16 -1.03
C PRO A 17 -15.24 15.14 -2.15
N ALA A 18 -16.32 14.39 -2.43
CA ALA A 18 -16.26 13.25 -3.35
C ALA A 18 -15.80 13.60 -4.78
N HIS A 19 -15.98 14.85 -5.22
CA HIS A 19 -15.55 15.33 -6.53
C HIS A 19 -14.07 15.74 -6.59
N GLU A 20 -13.42 15.92 -5.45
CA GLU A 20 -11.98 16.20 -5.31
C GLU A 20 -11.20 14.95 -4.85
N ARG A 21 -11.90 13.98 -4.28
CA ARG A 21 -11.33 12.76 -3.71
C ARG A 21 -11.06 11.72 -4.80
N GLY A 22 -9.84 11.17 -4.80
CA GLY A 22 -9.50 9.99 -5.61
C GLY A 22 -10.20 8.72 -5.10
N GLU A 23 -10.07 7.62 -5.85
CA GLU A 23 -10.51 6.32 -5.37
C GLU A 23 -9.65 5.88 -4.18
N VAL A 24 -10.29 5.40 -3.11
CA VAL A 24 -9.62 4.94 -1.88
C VAL A 24 -9.93 3.47 -1.67
N GLN A 25 -8.90 2.62 -1.71
CA GLN A 25 -8.99 1.21 -1.40
C GLN A 25 -8.18 0.92 -0.13
N VAL A 26 -8.71 0.07 0.76
CA VAL A 26 -8.09 -0.26 2.04
C VAL A 26 -7.71 -1.74 2.06
N PHE A 27 -6.46 -2.01 2.38
CA PHE A 27 -5.90 -3.35 2.51
C PHE A 27 -5.20 -3.46 3.87
N GLU A 28 -5.49 -4.53 4.61
CA GLU A 28 -4.77 -4.82 5.85
C GLU A 28 -3.36 -5.38 5.58
N ASP A 29 -3.25 -6.25 4.57
CA ASP A 29 -1.97 -6.79 4.14
C ASP A 29 -1.23 -5.84 3.20
N ARG A 30 0.02 -5.56 3.56
CA ARG A 30 0.88 -4.62 2.83
C ARG A 30 1.26 -5.12 1.45
N ALA A 31 1.54 -6.41 1.29
CA ALA A 31 1.89 -6.97 -0.02
C ALA A 31 0.69 -6.97 -0.97
N ALA A 32 -0.51 -7.25 -0.46
CA ALA A 32 -1.77 -7.16 -1.21
C ALA A 32 -2.03 -5.72 -1.69
N ALA A 33 -1.80 -4.71 -0.84
CA ALA A 33 -1.93 -3.31 -1.22
C ALA A 33 -1.00 -2.93 -2.39
N ILE A 34 0.27 -3.34 -2.31
CA ILE A 34 1.27 -3.08 -3.36
C ILE A 34 0.88 -3.81 -4.66
N ALA A 35 0.47 -5.07 -4.57
CA ALA A 35 0.04 -5.85 -5.74
C ALA A 35 -1.18 -5.22 -6.42
N ALA A 36 -2.18 -4.77 -5.66
CA ALA A 36 -3.36 -4.10 -6.19
C ALA A 36 -2.99 -2.78 -6.89
N ALA A 37 -2.15 -1.95 -6.27
CA ALA A 37 -1.69 -0.69 -6.87
C ALA A 37 -0.95 -0.91 -8.20
N VAL A 38 -0.07 -1.92 -8.26
CA VAL A 38 0.64 -2.26 -9.49
C VAL A 38 -0.31 -2.81 -10.56
N ALA A 39 -1.29 -3.62 -10.19
CA ALA A 39 -2.26 -4.18 -11.13
C ALA A 39 -3.20 -3.11 -11.75
N LEU A 40 -3.44 -2.01 -11.03
CA LEU A 40 -4.25 -0.89 -11.51
C LEU A 40 -3.47 0.05 -12.44
N ALA A 41 -2.14 0.11 -12.31
CA ALA A 41 -1.30 1.03 -13.05
C ALA A 41 -1.25 0.72 -14.56
N ARG A 42 -1.31 1.76 -15.37
CA ARG A 42 -1.22 1.72 -16.83
C ARG A 42 0.10 2.33 -17.32
N PRO A 43 0.49 2.09 -18.58
CA PRO A 43 1.66 2.78 -19.15
C PRO A 43 1.53 4.30 -19.02
N GLY A 44 2.52 4.92 -18.39
CA GLY A 44 2.55 6.36 -18.09
C GLY A 44 2.17 6.72 -16.66
N ASP A 45 1.56 5.80 -15.90
CA ASP A 45 1.23 6.03 -14.49
C ASP A 45 2.47 5.91 -13.60
N THR A 46 2.39 6.52 -12.42
CA THR A 46 3.41 6.40 -11.36
C THR A 46 2.79 5.78 -10.12
N VAL A 47 3.42 4.73 -9.59
CA VAL A 47 3.07 4.10 -8.31
C VAL A 47 4.05 4.59 -7.23
N LEU A 48 3.53 5.19 -6.16
CA LEU A 48 4.32 5.61 -4.99
C LEU A 48 3.99 4.72 -3.79
N VAL A 49 5.01 4.04 -3.24
CA VAL A 49 4.92 3.34 -1.96
C VAL A 49 5.60 4.19 -0.88
N ALA A 50 4.81 4.74 0.04
CA ALA A 50 5.29 5.65 1.08
C ALA A 50 5.25 5.00 2.48
N GLY A 51 6.12 5.45 3.39
CA GLY A 51 6.13 5.04 4.80
C GLY A 51 7.49 4.49 5.27
N LYS A 52 7.86 3.26 4.87
CA LYS A 52 9.04 2.55 5.41
C LYS A 52 10.39 3.06 4.90
N GLY A 53 10.49 3.45 3.64
CA GLY A 53 11.78 3.76 3.01
C GLY A 53 12.71 2.54 2.96
N HIS A 54 13.87 2.61 3.62
CA HIS A 54 14.91 1.55 3.62
C HIS A 54 14.75 0.49 4.72
N GLU A 55 13.65 0.52 5.50
CA GLU A 55 13.38 -0.46 6.55
C GLU A 55 13.00 -1.84 6.00
N GLN A 56 13.60 -2.90 6.55
CA GLN A 56 13.49 -4.28 6.05
C GLN A 56 12.70 -5.22 6.98
N GLY A 57 11.86 -4.68 7.86
CA GLY A 57 11.03 -5.49 8.75
C GLY A 57 9.70 -4.82 9.09
N GLN A 58 8.64 -5.60 9.27
CA GLN A 58 7.33 -5.14 9.71
C GLN A 58 7.06 -5.68 11.12
N ASP A 59 6.90 -4.77 12.07
CA ASP A 59 6.45 -5.12 13.42
C ASP A 59 4.94 -5.41 13.38
N ILE A 60 4.58 -6.62 13.80
CA ILE A 60 3.20 -7.02 14.03
C ILE A 60 3.11 -7.57 15.45
N ALA A 61 2.44 -6.84 16.33
CA ALA A 61 2.24 -7.20 17.73
C ALA A 61 3.56 -7.52 18.49
N GLY A 62 4.62 -6.74 18.23
CA GLY A 62 5.94 -6.89 18.87
C GLY A 62 6.84 -7.93 18.22
N VAL A 63 6.41 -8.53 17.11
CA VAL A 63 7.22 -9.47 16.32
C VAL A 63 7.60 -8.83 15.00
N VAL A 64 8.89 -8.59 14.80
CA VAL A 64 9.42 -8.07 13.53
C VAL A 64 9.54 -9.22 12.53
N ARG A 65 8.70 -9.18 11.50
CA ARG A 65 8.74 -10.07 10.33
C ARG A 65 9.61 -9.44 9.24
N PRO A 66 10.46 -10.19 8.52
CA PRO A 66 11.17 -9.66 7.36
C PRO A 66 10.18 -9.13 6.30
N PHE A 67 10.36 -7.88 5.88
CA PHE A 67 9.53 -7.25 4.85
C PHE A 67 10.26 -6.05 4.23
N ASP A 68 10.45 -6.06 2.92
CA ASP A 68 11.03 -4.93 2.15
C ASP A 68 10.07 -4.52 1.02
N ASP A 69 9.53 -3.30 1.11
CA ASP A 69 8.60 -2.74 0.11
C ASP A 69 9.20 -2.79 -1.30
N ARG A 70 10.53 -2.60 -1.44
CA ARG A 70 11.22 -2.56 -2.74
C ARG A 70 11.29 -3.95 -3.38
N GLN A 71 11.48 -4.98 -2.57
CA GLN A 71 11.47 -6.36 -3.06
C GLN A 71 10.06 -6.73 -3.50
N VAL A 72 9.06 -6.49 -2.65
CA VAL A 72 7.66 -6.82 -2.94
C VAL A 72 7.15 -6.06 -4.17
N LEU A 73 7.47 -4.77 -4.29
CA LEU A 73 7.10 -3.97 -5.47
C LEU A 73 7.74 -4.49 -6.75
N ARG A 74 9.04 -4.86 -6.72
CA ARG A 74 9.72 -5.44 -7.88
C ARG A 74 9.07 -6.74 -8.33
N GLU A 75 8.76 -7.63 -7.39
CA GLU A 75 8.10 -8.90 -7.67
C GLU A 75 6.69 -8.69 -8.24
N ALA A 76 5.94 -7.71 -7.73
CA ALA A 76 4.61 -7.37 -8.24
C ALA A 76 4.68 -6.88 -9.70
N ILE A 77 5.61 -5.98 -10.02
CA ILE A 77 5.80 -5.46 -11.40
C ILE A 77 6.19 -6.59 -12.36
N GLN A 78 7.08 -7.49 -11.95
CA GLN A 78 7.50 -8.62 -12.78
C GLN A 78 6.33 -9.55 -13.14
N LYS A 79 5.38 -9.76 -12.21
CA LYS A 79 4.21 -10.61 -12.44
C LYS A 79 3.21 -10.02 -13.44
N THR A 80 3.11 -8.69 -13.53
CA THR A 80 2.21 -8.01 -14.47
C THR A 80 2.80 -7.76 -15.85
N GLN A 81 4.12 -7.92 -16.02
CA GLN A 81 4.78 -7.82 -17.34
C GLN A 81 4.97 -9.17 -18.04
N GLY A 82 4.51 -10.26 -17.43
CA GLY A 82 4.52 -11.61 -18.01
C GLY A 82 3.25 -11.96 -18.78
#